data_AF-A0A6N0IMY1-F1
#
_entry.id   AF-A0A6N0IMY1-F1
#
_cell.length_a   1.000
_cell.length_b   1.000
_cell.length_c   1.000
_cell.angle_alpha   90.00
_cell.angle_beta   90.00
_cell.angle_gamma   90.00
#
_symmetry.space_group_name_H-M   'P 1'
#
loop_
_entity.id
_entity.type
_entity.pdbx_description
1 polymer ?
#
loop_
_entity_poly.entity_id
_entity_poly.type
_entity_poly.pdbx_seq_one_letter_code
_entity_poly.pdbx_strand_id
1 'polypeptide(L)'
;MWCFFFYKCKKRKLSRGSIVEEQFWMLAEISPLHSEKVIRALYDFLVLGYSRREACNKYNVSLSYFSIALGRMSHVNYIVSLLMLYYDNGC
;
A
#
# COMPACT_ATOMS: atom_id res chain seq x y z
N MET A 1 0.34 0.76 -21.50
CA MET A 1 1.73 0.70 -21.01
C MET A 1 1.76 0.66 -19.47
N TRP A 2 1.12 -0.34 -18.83
CA TRP A 2 1.04 -0.47 -17.35
C TRP A 2 1.31 -1.92 -16.85
N CYS A 3 1.55 -2.87 -17.76
CA CYS A 3 1.72 -4.29 -17.41
C CYS A 3 3.15 -4.66 -16.96
N PHE A 4 4.16 -3.85 -17.25
CA PHE A 4 5.56 -4.19 -16.96
C PHE A 4 5.96 -4.07 -15.48
N PHE A 5 5.14 -3.45 -14.63
CA PHE A 5 5.54 -3.15 -13.24
C PHE A 5 5.35 -4.32 -12.25
N PHE A 6 4.68 -5.39 -12.64
CA PHE A 6 4.31 -6.46 -11.69
C PHE A 6 5.48 -7.36 -11.24
N TYR A 7 6.63 -7.35 -11.92
CA TYR A 7 7.60 -8.45 -11.80
C TYR A 7 8.65 -8.34 -10.68
N LYS A 8 8.77 -7.20 -9.95
CA LYS A 8 9.85 -7.02 -8.95
C LYS A 8 9.42 -6.54 -7.55
N CYS A 9 8.22 -6.83 -7.09
CA CYS A 9 7.74 -6.40 -5.75
C CYS A 9 7.81 -7.47 -4.64
N LYS A 10 8.85 -8.32 -4.60
CA LYS A 10 9.05 -9.25 -3.47
C LYS A 10 9.90 -8.68 -2.33
N LYS A 11 10.82 -7.73 -2.59
CA LYS A 11 11.83 -7.30 -1.60
C LYS A 11 11.45 -6.11 -0.71
N ARG A 12 10.31 -5.43 -0.94
CA ARG A 12 9.93 -4.21 -0.21
C ARG A 12 8.44 -4.12 0.12
N LYS A 13 7.82 -5.24 0.54
CA LYS A 13 6.41 -5.19 0.94
C LYS A 13 6.29 -4.44 2.27
N LEU A 14 5.35 -3.50 2.34
CA LEU A 14 4.98 -2.86 3.59
C LEU A 14 4.53 -3.91 4.60
N SER A 15 4.92 -3.68 5.85
CA SER A 15 4.68 -4.60 6.95
C SER A 15 3.43 -4.19 7.70
N ARG A 16 2.95 -5.10 8.54
CA ARG A 16 1.83 -4.83 9.44
C ARG A 16 2.19 -3.68 10.38
N GLY A 17 1.29 -2.71 10.55
CA GLY A 17 1.50 -1.58 11.47
C GLY A 17 2.74 -0.74 11.17
N SER A 18 3.21 -0.71 9.92
CA SER A 18 4.49 -0.09 9.57
C SER A 18 4.40 1.37 9.14
N ILE A 19 3.20 1.93 9.01
CA ILE A 19 2.98 3.32 8.56
C ILE A 19 1.92 4.00 9.42
N VAL A 20 2.06 5.32 9.60
CA VAL A 20 1.10 6.16 10.30
C VAL A 20 -0.11 6.49 9.41
N GLU A 21 -1.21 6.94 10.03
CA GLU A 21 -2.49 7.18 9.35
C GLU A 21 -2.37 8.22 8.22
N GLU A 22 -1.69 9.33 8.46
CA GLU A 22 -1.55 10.41 7.47
C GLU A 22 -0.77 9.94 6.25
N GLN A 23 0.33 9.22 6.49
CA GLN A 23 1.12 8.60 5.43
C GLN A 23 0.29 7.60 4.62
N PHE A 24 -0.56 6.81 5.28
CA PHE A 24 -1.44 5.87 4.59
C PHE A 24 -2.40 6.58 3.63
N TRP A 25 -3.08 7.63 4.08
CA TRP A 25 -4.06 8.34 3.25
C TRP A 25 -3.40 9.03 2.06
N MET A 26 -2.22 9.64 2.26
CA MET A 26 -1.43 10.19 1.15
C MET A 26 -1.07 9.11 0.12
N LEU A 27 -0.58 7.96 0.57
CA LEU A 27 -0.23 6.85 -0.32
C LEU A 27 -1.47 6.27 -1.04
N ALA A 28 -2.62 6.22 -0.37
CA ALA A 28 -3.87 5.74 -0.93
C ALA A 28 -4.36 6.65 -2.05
N GLU A 29 -4.28 7.97 -1.87
CA GLU A 29 -4.68 8.98 -2.85
C GLU A 29 -3.92 8.85 -4.17
N ILE A 30 -2.59 8.68 -4.11
CA ILE A 30 -1.74 8.57 -5.30
C ILE A 30 -1.67 7.14 -5.87
N SER A 31 -2.23 6.16 -5.17
CA SER A 31 -2.21 4.77 -5.62
C SER A 31 -3.34 4.47 -6.61
N PRO A 32 -3.13 3.60 -7.61
CA PRO A 32 -4.19 3.15 -8.52
C PRO A 32 -5.09 2.09 -7.84
N LEU A 33 -5.73 2.47 -6.74
CA LEU A 33 -6.63 1.67 -5.92
C LEU A 33 -7.98 2.39 -5.83
N HIS A 34 -9.02 1.82 -6.42
CA HIS A 34 -10.36 2.43 -6.45
C HIS A 34 -11.38 1.72 -5.56
N SER A 35 -11.04 0.54 -5.02
CA SER A 35 -11.97 -0.21 -4.17
C SER A 35 -11.84 0.25 -2.72
N GLU A 36 -12.89 0.93 -2.23
CA GLU A 36 -12.97 1.37 -0.84
C GLU A 36 -12.77 0.22 0.16
N LYS A 37 -13.36 -0.95 -0.11
CA LYS A 37 -13.22 -2.15 0.73
C LYS A 37 -11.76 -2.57 0.90
N VAL A 38 -10.99 -2.53 -0.19
CA VAL A 38 -9.56 -2.88 -0.15
C VAL A 38 -8.73 -1.80 0.51
N ILE A 39 -9.04 -0.52 0.29
CA ILE A 39 -8.37 0.60 0.96
C ILE A 39 -8.55 0.44 2.47
N ARG A 40 -9.78 0.23 2.95
CA ARG A 40 -10.05 0.00 4.38
C ARG A 40 -9.35 -1.26 4.93
N ALA A 41 -9.32 -2.35 4.16
CA ALA A 41 -8.57 -3.54 4.55
C ALA A 41 -7.07 -3.28 4.67
N LEU A 42 -6.49 -2.50 3.75
CA LEU A 42 -5.09 -2.10 3.82
C LEU A 42 -4.82 -1.18 5.00
N TYR A 43 -5.72 -0.26 5.32
CA TYR A 43 -5.64 0.60 6.50
C TYR A 43 -5.56 -0.23 7.79
N ASP A 44 -6.51 -1.15 7.97
CA ASP A 44 -6.56 -2.07 9.10
C ASP A 44 -5.26 -2.88 9.26
N PHE A 45 -4.63 -3.31 8.15
CA PHE A 45 -3.37 -4.06 8.18
C PHE A 45 -2.13 -3.18 8.40
N LEU A 46 -2.03 -2.07 7.66
CA LEU A 46 -0.83 -1.24 7.58
C LEU A 46 -0.71 -0.21 8.70
N VAL A 47 -1.85 0.28 9.20
CA VAL A 47 -1.93 1.31 10.25
C VAL A 47 -2.32 0.68 11.57
N LEU A 48 -3.48 0.00 11.63
CA LEU A 48 -3.99 -0.59 12.89
C LEU A 48 -3.30 -1.90 13.30
N GLY A 49 -2.49 -2.48 12.41
CA GLY A 49 -1.71 -3.67 12.72
C GLY A 49 -2.53 -4.97 12.79
N TYR A 50 -3.71 -5.03 12.19
CA TYR A 50 -4.47 -6.28 12.09
C TYR A 50 -3.76 -7.31 11.20
N SER A 51 -4.11 -8.58 11.36
CA SER A 51 -3.67 -9.60 10.43
C SER A 51 -4.35 -9.46 9.07
N ARG A 52 -3.70 -10.00 8.02
CA ARG A 52 -4.29 -10.02 6.67
C ARG A 52 -5.65 -10.70 6.68
N ARG A 53 -5.81 -11.78 7.46
CA ARG A 53 -7.05 -12.56 7.53
C ARG A 53 -8.17 -11.76 8.21
N GLU A 54 -7.89 -11.11 9.33
CA GLU A 54 -8.87 -10.26 10.03
C GLU A 54 -9.34 -9.11 9.15
N ALA A 55 -8.41 -8.34 8.57
CA ALA A 55 -8.73 -7.22 7.70
C ALA A 55 -9.52 -7.66 6.44
N CYS A 56 -9.10 -8.75 5.79
CA CYS A 56 -9.80 -9.28 4.62
C CYS A 56 -11.21 -9.75 4.94
N ASN A 57 -11.39 -10.47 6.04
CA ASN A 57 -12.70 -10.97 6.46
C ASN A 57 -13.66 -9.83 6.79
N LYS A 58 -13.18 -8.79 7.50
CA LYS A 58 -14.00 -7.64 7.92
C LYS A 58 -14.64 -6.89 6.75
N TYR A 59 -13.92 -6.74 5.64
CA TYR A 59 -14.40 -6.00 4.45
C TYR A 59 -14.81 -6.91 3.28
N ASN A 60 -14.89 -8.22 3.50
CA ASN A 60 -15.17 -9.24 2.49
C ASN A 60 -14.26 -9.12 1.25
N VAL A 61 -12.96 -8.99 1.48
CA VAL A 61 -11.90 -8.89 0.47
C VAL A 61 -11.18 -10.24 0.39
N SER A 62 -10.90 -10.74 -0.81
CA SER A 62 -10.11 -11.96 -0.96
C SER A 62 -8.63 -11.71 -0.62
N LEU A 63 -7.96 -12.70 -0.02
CA LEU A 63 -6.53 -12.61 0.31
C LEU A 63 -5.65 -12.34 -0.92
N SER A 64 -6.06 -12.84 -2.09
CA SER A 64 -5.38 -12.59 -3.37
C SER A 64 -5.51 -11.13 -3.80
N TYR A 65 -6.73 -10.57 -3.76
CA TYR A 65 -6.95 -9.17 -4.12
C TYR A 65 -6.21 -8.23 -3.16
N PHE A 66 -6.30 -8.52 -1.85
CA PHE A 66 -5.53 -7.82 -0.84
C PHE A 66 -4.03 -7.87 -1.11
N SER A 67 -3.48 -9.04 -1.45
CA SER A 67 -2.04 -9.19 -1.71
C SER A 67 -1.57 -8.41 -2.94
N ILE A 68 -2.40 -8.32 -3.98
CA ILE A 68 -2.14 -7.51 -5.18
C ILE A 68 -2.15 -6.03 -4.80
N ALA A 69 -3.16 -5.58 -4.06
CA ALA A 69 -3.30 -4.19 -3.64
C ALA A 69 -2.18 -3.75 -2.69
N LEU A 70 -1.79 -4.59 -1.73
CA LEU A 70 -0.63 -4.37 -0.87
C LEU A 70 0.66 -4.24 -1.70
N GLY A 71 0.80 -5.06 -2.75
CA GLY A 71 1.91 -4.95 -3.69
C GLY A 71 1.95 -3.60 -4.40
N ARG A 72 0.81 -3.11 -4.88
CA ARG A 72 0.67 -1.78 -5.50
C ARG A 72 1.01 -0.65 -4.53
N MET A 73 0.45 -0.67 -3.32
CA MET A 73 0.73 0.32 -2.28
C MET A 73 2.21 0.33 -1.90
N SER A 74 2.81 -0.85 -1.74
CA SER A 74 4.25 -0.99 -1.44
C SER A 74 5.12 -0.43 -2.56
N HIS A 75 4.71 -0.61 -3.81
CA HIS A 75 5.39 -0.06 -4.97
C HIS A 75 5.34 1.48 -4.97
N VAL A 76 4.15 2.05 -4.75
CA VAL A 76 3.96 3.50 -4.67
C VAL A 76 4.80 4.10 -3.54
N ASN A 77 4.80 3.49 -2.35
CA ASN A 77 5.65 3.91 -1.23
C ASN A 77 7.14 3.93 -1.61
N TYR A 78 7.60 2.92 -2.35
CA TYR A 78 8.98 2.91 -2.85
C TYR A 78 9.28 4.05 -3.82
N ILE A 79 8.38 4.34 -4.77
CA ILE A 79 8.55 5.47 -5.69
C ILE A 79 8.56 6.79 -4.92
N VAL A 80 7.68 6.98 -3.93
CA VAL A 80 7.69 8.17 -3.06
C VAL A 80 9.03 8.31 -2.33
N SER A 81 9.60 7.24 -1.77
CA SER A 81 10.92 7.30 -1.14
C SER A 81 12.04 7.72 -2.10
N LEU A 82 11.94 7.39 -3.39
CA LEU A 82 12.88 7.88 -4.40
C LEU A 82 12.62 9.35 -4.74
N LEU A 83 11.35 9.76 -4.84
CA LEU A 83 10.96 11.14 -5.13
C LEU A 83 11.42 12.09 -4.03
N MET A 84 11.43 11.65 -2.76
CA MET A 84 11.93 12.44 -1.64
C MET A 84 13.33 13.00 -1.89
N LEU A 85 14.23 12.27 -2.57
CA LEU A 85 15.59 12.74 -2.88
C LEU A 85 15.61 14.01 -3.75
N TYR A 86 14.57 14.27 -4.53
CA TYR A 86 14.47 15.48 -5.36
C TYR A 86 13.89 16.67 -4.59
N TYR A 87 13.08 16.41 -3.57
CA TYR A 87 12.45 17.46 -2.76
C TYR A 87 13.28 17.82 -1.52
N ASP A 88 14.11 16.91 -1.03
CA ASP A 88 14.99 17.11 0.15
C ASP A 88 16.22 17.99 -0.18
N ASN A 89 16.61 18.06 -1.45
CA ASN A 89 17.70 18.93 -1.95
C ASN A 89 17.20 20.29 -2.48
N GLY A 90 15.92 20.61 -2.29
CA GLY A 90 15.28 21.83 -2.78
C GLY A 90 15.14 22.91 -1.72
N CYS A 91 16.26 23.39 -1.17
CA CYS A 91 16.40 24.65 -0.45
C CYS A 91 17.70 25.34 -0.88
#